data_AF-A0A409WUG3-F1
#
_entry.id   AF-A0A409WUG3-F1
#
_cell.length_a   1.000
_cell.length_b   1.000
_cell.length_c   1.000
_cell.angle_alpha   90.00
_cell.angle_beta   90.00
_cell.angle_gamma   90.00
#
_symmetry.space_group_name_H-M   'P 1'
#
loop_
_entity.id
_entity.type
_entity.pdbx_description
1 polymer ?
#
loop_
_entity_poly.entity_id
_entity_poly.type
_entity_poly.pdbx_seq_one_letter_code
_entity_poly.pdbx_strand_id
1 'polypeptide(L)'
;MVQIQRLLEVSISDPRKTERTLGGLDVFLPYVRDYVDTYIGKSITTQQWKDHLYGFWSKHPDADQKIKALDGVDWDAWFFGEGTSLPVKMEYDLSLAEAAWALAARWDSARTSDPEKLKFSKSDLDGFNSNQIVAFLERLQSFQPLPSPLLAAFKATYNHLAITSNAEIRLRYYQVALADSKSSFAKEEAPEAVKWVTGEDGTGVIKGRMKFCRPTLRIAHKVDGMSDFVKEVWGRKRGEFHPIARRLVDKDIGYNA
;
A
#
# COMPACT_ATOMS: atom_id res chain seq x y z
N MET A 1 11.70 -15.70 -7.91
CA MET A 1 11.41 -14.89 -6.71
C MET A 1 9.96 -14.37 -6.62
N VAL A 2 9.18 -14.34 -7.70
CA VAL A 2 7.75 -13.93 -7.66
C VAL A 2 6.82 -15.02 -7.06
N GLN A 3 7.19 -16.31 -7.15
CA GLN A 3 6.37 -17.42 -6.63
C GLN A 3 6.42 -17.61 -5.11
N ILE A 4 7.53 -17.27 -4.43
CA ILE A 4 7.65 -17.44 -2.97
C ILE A 4 6.86 -16.35 -2.23
N GLN A 5 6.78 -15.15 -2.80
CA GLN A 5 5.95 -14.08 -2.26
C GLN A 5 4.45 -14.36 -2.48
N ARG A 6 4.09 -15.04 -3.58
CA ARG A 6 2.74 -15.55 -3.83
C ARG A 6 2.32 -16.71 -2.93
N LEU A 7 3.25 -17.54 -2.45
CA LEU A 7 2.95 -18.64 -1.52
C LEU A 7 2.67 -18.15 -0.10
N LEU A 8 3.39 -17.11 0.34
CA LEU A 8 3.06 -16.38 1.56
C LEU A 8 1.80 -15.55 1.38
N GLU A 9 1.51 -15.02 0.19
CA GLU A 9 0.18 -14.49 -0.08
C GLU A 9 -0.83 -15.64 -0.02
N VAL A 10 -0.92 -16.64 -0.89
CA VAL A 10 -2.04 -17.63 -0.86
C VAL A 10 -2.22 -18.38 0.48
N SER A 11 -1.17 -18.64 1.27
CA SER A 11 -1.30 -19.24 2.62
C SER A 11 -1.61 -18.24 3.74
N ILE A 12 -1.44 -16.92 3.52
CA ILE A 12 -1.63 -15.83 4.51
C ILE A 12 -2.58 -14.72 3.96
N SER A 13 -3.05 -14.81 2.71
CA SER A 13 -3.60 -13.67 1.95
C SER A 13 -5.06 -13.48 2.18
N ASP A 14 -5.80 -14.51 2.61
CA ASP A 14 -6.91 -14.26 3.51
C ASP A 14 -7.49 -15.53 4.17
N PRO A 15 -7.04 -15.93 5.38
CA PRO A 15 -7.77 -16.94 6.15
C PRO A 15 -9.22 -16.50 6.42
N ARG A 16 -9.58 -15.21 6.30
CA ARG A 16 -10.90 -14.70 6.71
C ARG A 16 -12.07 -15.31 5.91
N LYS A 17 -11.89 -15.71 4.64
CA LYS A 17 -12.98 -16.41 3.93
C LYS A 17 -13.17 -17.82 4.49
N THR A 18 -12.10 -18.61 4.54
CA THR A 18 -12.14 -19.99 5.06
C THR A 18 -12.54 -20.01 6.54
N GLU A 19 -12.04 -19.07 7.34
CA GLU A 19 -12.45 -18.79 8.71
C GLU A 19 -13.96 -18.53 8.79
N ARG A 20 -14.50 -17.54 8.06
CA ARG A 20 -15.95 -17.24 8.04
C ARG A 20 -16.78 -18.45 7.61
N THR A 21 -16.35 -19.14 6.55
CA THR A 21 -17.01 -20.35 6.03
C THR A 21 -17.01 -21.48 7.06
N LEU A 22 -15.98 -21.58 7.90
CA LEU A 22 -15.82 -22.63 8.90
C LEU A 22 -16.27 -22.21 10.31
N GLY A 23 -16.93 -21.07 10.47
CA GLY A 23 -17.57 -20.67 11.73
C GLY A 23 -16.86 -19.60 12.54
N GLY A 24 -15.92 -18.87 11.94
CA GLY A 24 -15.25 -17.71 12.55
C GLY A 24 -13.93 -18.04 13.24
N LEU A 25 -13.28 -16.98 13.73
CA LEU A 25 -11.91 -17.00 14.25
C LEU A 25 -11.69 -18.09 15.31
N ASP A 26 -12.57 -18.16 16.31
CA ASP A 26 -12.41 -19.09 17.43
C ASP A 26 -12.42 -20.56 17.00
N VAL A 27 -13.22 -20.88 15.99
CA VAL A 27 -13.30 -22.24 15.43
C VAL A 27 -12.06 -22.53 14.56
N PHE A 28 -11.51 -21.52 13.88
CA PHE A 28 -10.36 -21.68 13.00
C PHE A 28 -9.01 -21.70 13.73
N LEU A 29 -8.89 -21.06 14.90
CA LEU A 29 -7.64 -20.99 15.67
C LEU A 29 -7.03 -22.36 16.05
N PRO A 30 -7.81 -23.38 16.47
CA PRO A 30 -7.30 -24.73 16.68
C PRO A 30 -6.63 -25.33 15.45
N TYR A 31 -7.20 -25.12 14.25
CA TYR A 31 -6.59 -25.57 12.99
C TYR A 31 -5.24 -24.87 12.75
N VAL A 32 -5.16 -23.55 12.99
CA VAL A 32 -3.91 -22.80 12.81
C VAL A 32 -2.80 -23.35 13.72
N ARG A 33 -3.13 -23.72 14.96
CA ARG A 33 -2.16 -24.35 15.88
C ARG A 33 -1.71 -25.72 15.37
N ASP A 34 -2.65 -26.59 15.00
CA ASP A 34 -2.34 -27.93 14.49
C ASP A 34 -1.50 -27.88 13.20
N TYR A 35 -1.80 -26.93 12.30
CA TYR A 35 -1.02 -26.66 11.10
C TYR A 35 0.43 -26.29 11.42
N VAL A 36 0.64 -25.36 12.35
CA VAL A 36 1.99 -24.93 12.75
C VAL A 36 2.73 -26.10 13.42
N ASP A 37 2.11 -26.80 14.36
CA ASP A 37 2.73 -27.93 15.06
C ASP A 37 3.12 -29.07 14.10
N THR A 38 2.30 -29.30 13.07
CA THR A 38 2.56 -30.34 12.05
C THR A 38 3.75 -30.00 11.16
N TYR A 39 3.90 -28.73 10.78
CA TYR A 39 4.85 -28.29 9.74
C TYR A 39 6.00 -27.41 10.24
N ILE A 40 6.12 -27.19 11.55
CA ILE A 40 7.26 -26.48 12.11
C ILE A 40 8.58 -27.13 11.68
N GLY A 41 9.49 -26.33 11.14
CA GLY A 41 10.77 -26.79 10.60
C GLY A 41 10.70 -27.52 9.24
N LYS A 42 9.55 -27.55 8.57
CA LYS A 42 9.37 -28.19 7.25
C LYS A 42 9.05 -27.16 6.16
N SER A 43 9.32 -27.54 4.91
CA SER A 43 8.83 -26.83 3.73
C SER A 43 7.70 -27.64 3.10
N ILE A 44 6.59 -26.98 2.75
CA ILE A 44 5.40 -27.64 2.20
C ILE A 44 4.91 -26.99 0.91
N THR A 45 4.17 -27.75 0.13
CA THR A 45 3.44 -27.28 -1.05
C THR A 45 2.02 -26.85 -0.69
N THR A 46 1.37 -26.06 -1.55
CA THR A 46 -0.05 -25.70 -1.41
C THR A 46 -0.96 -26.92 -1.35
N GLN A 47 -0.62 -28.01 -2.07
CA GLN A 47 -1.39 -29.24 -2.02
C GLN A 47 -1.30 -29.91 -0.64
N GLN A 48 -0.09 -29.99 -0.06
CA GLN A 48 0.09 -30.52 1.29
C GLN A 48 -0.68 -29.71 2.34
N TRP A 49 -0.73 -28.38 2.19
CA TRP A 49 -1.58 -27.52 3.01
C TRP A 49 -3.07 -27.83 2.85
N LYS A 50 -3.57 -27.97 1.61
CA LYS A 50 -4.99 -28.28 1.34
C LYS A 50 -5.38 -29.64 1.89
N ASP A 51 -4.52 -30.65 1.71
CA ASP A 51 -4.75 -32.01 2.22
C ASP A 51 -4.81 -32.00 3.77
N HIS A 52 -3.94 -31.23 4.43
CA HIS A 52 -3.95 -31.06 5.88
C HIS A 52 -5.21 -30.32 6.35
N LEU A 53 -5.64 -29.26 5.66
CA LEU A 53 -6.89 -28.55 5.95
C LEU A 53 -8.08 -29.51 5.94
N TYR A 54 -8.27 -30.27 4.85
CA TYR A 54 -9.34 -31.26 4.76
C TYR A 54 -9.19 -32.37 5.82
N GLY A 55 -7.97 -32.85 6.05
CA GLY A 55 -7.67 -33.85 7.06
C GLY A 55 -8.02 -33.41 8.48
N PHE A 56 -7.75 -32.16 8.84
CA PHE A 56 -8.10 -31.60 10.15
C PHE A 56 -9.63 -31.54 10.34
N TRP A 57 -10.33 -30.96 9.36
CA TRP A 57 -11.78 -30.77 9.46
C TRP A 57 -12.58 -32.07 9.35
N SER A 58 -12.04 -33.10 8.69
CA SER A 58 -12.66 -34.44 8.65
C SER A 58 -12.73 -35.12 10.02
N LYS A 59 -11.92 -34.68 10.99
CA LYS A 59 -11.89 -35.20 12.37
C LYS A 59 -12.66 -34.32 13.35
N HIS A 60 -13.24 -33.21 12.89
CA HIS A 60 -14.00 -32.28 13.71
C HIS A 60 -15.41 -32.85 14.00
N PRO A 61 -16.05 -32.56 15.15
CA PRO A 61 -17.42 -33.01 15.44
C PRO A 61 -18.44 -32.72 14.34
N ASP A 62 -18.30 -31.58 13.66
CA ASP A 62 -19.15 -31.15 12.54
C ASP A 62 -18.57 -31.47 11.15
N ALA A 63 -17.81 -32.57 11.01
CA ALA A 63 -17.03 -32.89 9.81
C ALA A 63 -17.84 -32.76 8.51
N ASP A 64 -19.04 -33.35 8.43
CA ASP A 64 -19.88 -33.31 7.23
C ASP A 64 -20.20 -31.88 6.78
N GLN A 65 -20.49 -30.98 7.74
CA GLN A 65 -20.77 -29.58 7.45
C GLN A 65 -19.52 -28.84 7.01
N LYS A 66 -18.37 -29.06 7.68
CA LYS A 66 -17.11 -28.36 7.39
C LYS A 66 -16.54 -28.79 6.04
N ILE A 67 -16.54 -30.08 5.74
CA ILE A 67 -16.09 -30.61 4.45
C ILE A 67 -16.98 -30.10 3.32
N LYS A 68 -18.30 -30.16 3.47
CA LYS A 68 -19.23 -29.59 2.47
C LYS A 68 -18.99 -28.09 2.25
N ALA A 69 -18.66 -27.35 3.30
CA ALA A 69 -18.33 -25.93 3.19
C ALA A 69 -17.01 -25.68 2.45
N LEU A 70 -16.00 -26.54 2.66
CA LEU A 70 -14.73 -26.51 1.92
C LEU A 70 -14.91 -26.90 0.44
N ASP A 71 -15.78 -27.87 0.14
CA ASP A 71 -16.09 -28.29 -1.23
C ASP A 71 -16.85 -27.22 -2.02
N GLY A 72 -17.56 -26.34 -1.33
CA GLY A 72 -18.16 -25.14 -1.91
C GLY A 72 -17.14 -24.05 -2.27
N VAL A 73 -15.87 -24.20 -1.91
CA VAL A 73 -14.80 -23.27 -2.29
C VAL A 73 -14.26 -23.62 -3.67
N ASP A 74 -14.33 -22.66 -4.59
CA ASP A 74 -13.69 -22.77 -5.91
C ASP A 74 -12.15 -22.66 -5.80
N TRP A 75 -11.51 -23.76 -5.40
CA TRP A 75 -10.06 -23.80 -5.18
C TRP A 75 -9.25 -23.45 -6.42
N ASP A 76 -9.73 -23.80 -7.61
CA ASP A 76 -9.02 -23.50 -8.85
C ASP A 76 -9.01 -22.00 -9.12
N ALA A 77 -10.15 -21.33 -8.92
CA ALA A 77 -10.19 -19.87 -9.01
C ALA A 77 -9.31 -19.19 -7.93
N TRP A 78 -9.22 -19.76 -6.72
CA TRP A 78 -8.38 -19.20 -5.65
C TRP A 78 -6.87 -19.42 -5.87
N PHE A 79 -6.46 -20.56 -6.42
CA PHE A 79 -5.04 -20.88 -6.60
C PHE A 79 -4.47 -20.42 -7.94
N PHE A 80 -5.29 -20.49 -8.99
CA PHE A 80 -4.84 -20.31 -10.36
C PHE A 80 -5.57 -19.17 -11.09
N GLY A 81 -6.57 -18.55 -10.45
CA GLY A 81 -7.26 -17.39 -11.00
C GLY A 81 -6.31 -16.21 -11.26
N GLU A 82 -6.59 -15.49 -12.35
CA GLU A 82 -5.88 -14.28 -12.74
C GLU A 82 -6.84 -13.08 -12.67
N GLY A 83 -6.29 -11.87 -12.53
CA GLY A 83 -7.07 -10.62 -12.50
C GLY A 83 -6.91 -9.82 -11.21
N THR A 84 -7.69 -8.75 -11.10
CA THR A 84 -7.65 -7.78 -9.97
C THR A 84 -8.78 -7.98 -8.97
N SER A 85 -9.69 -8.91 -9.22
CA SER A 85 -10.84 -9.22 -8.36
C SER A 85 -10.70 -10.61 -7.77
N LEU A 86 -11.03 -10.74 -6.49
CA LEU A 86 -11.14 -12.05 -5.85
C LEU A 86 -12.36 -12.81 -6.40
N PRO A 87 -12.33 -14.16 -6.42
CA PRO A 87 -13.47 -14.98 -6.85
C PRO A 87 -14.75 -14.72 -6.05
N VAL A 88 -14.62 -14.16 -4.84
CA VAL A 88 -15.75 -13.78 -3.99
C VAL A 88 -15.54 -12.37 -3.46
N LYS A 89 -16.61 -11.56 -3.47
CA LYS A 89 -16.61 -10.23 -2.87
C LYS A 89 -16.53 -10.36 -1.36
N MET A 90 -15.48 -9.79 -0.77
CA MET A 90 -15.30 -9.76 0.67
C MET A 90 -16.02 -8.56 1.28
N GLU A 91 -16.72 -8.79 2.39
CA GLU A 91 -17.33 -7.73 3.20
C GLU A 91 -16.41 -7.39 4.36
N TYR A 92 -15.94 -6.14 4.41
CA TYR A 92 -15.08 -5.63 5.47
C TYR A 92 -15.86 -4.62 6.32
N ASP A 93 -15.51 -4.53 7.60
CA ASP A 93 -15.92 -3.37 8.39
C ASP A 93 -15.18 -2.14 7.88
N LEU A 94 -15.94 -1.15 7.44
CA LEU A 94 -15.44 0.09 6.84
C LEU A 94 -15.45 1.26 7.82
N SER A 95 -15.90 1.07 9.06
CA SER A 95 -16.09 2.12 10.07
C SER A 95 -14.90 3.08 10.20
N LEU A 96 -13.68 2.54 10.28
CA LEU A 96 -12.46 3.35 10.39
C LEU A 96 -12.06 4.05 9.08
N ALA A 97 -12.45 3.47 7.94
CA ALA A 97 -12.11 3.98 6.61
C ALA A 97 -13.10 5.06 6.14
N GLU A 98 -14.37 4.99 6.57
CA GLU A 98 -15.42 5.93 6.17
C GLU A 98 -15.06 7.38 6.47
N ALA A 99 -14.54 7.67 7.67
CA ALA A 99 -14.12 9.02 8.03
C ALA A 99 -13.00 9.54 7.11
N ALA A 100 -12.00 8.69 6.83
CA ALA A 100 -10.90 9.02 5.94
C ALA A 100 -11.37 9.23 4.49
N TRP A 101 -12.31 8.41 4.02
CA TRP A 101 -12.87 8.53 2.68
C TRP A 101 -13.80 9.73 2.53
N ALA A 102 -14.57 10.07 3.55
CA ALA A 102 -15.40 11.27 3.58
C ALA A 102 -14.54 12.53 3.47
N LEU A 103 -13.40 12.58 4.18
CA LEU A 103 -12.45 13.69 4.04
C LEU A 103 -11.84 13.74 2.63
N ALA A 104 -11.44 12.60 2.06
CA ALA A 104 -10.93 12.53 0.69
C ALA A 104 -11.98 13.02 -0.34
N ALA A 105 -13.25 12.63 -0.18
CA ALA A 105 -14.34 13.06 -1.05
C ALA A 105 -14.65 14.56 -0.91
N ARG A 106 -14.51 15.13 0.30
CA ARG A 106 -14.62 16.59 0.51
C ARG A 106 -13.54 17.34 -0.27
N TRP A 107 -12.30 16.87 -0.23
CA TRP A 107 -11.20 17.46 -1.02
C TRP A 107 -11.41 17.28 -2.53
N ASP A 108 -11.89 16.12 -2.96
CA ASP A 108 -12.23 15.86 -4.36
C ASP A 108 -13.36 16.76 -4.89
N SER A 109 -14.38 17.00 -4.07
CA SER A 109 -15.51 17.88 -4.42
C SER A 109 -15.12 19.37 -4.49
N ALA A 110 -14.01 19.75 -3.86
CA ALA A 110 -13.51 21.13 -3.81
C ALA A 110 -12.76 21.58 -5.08
N ARG A 111 -12.64 20.74 -6.11
CA ARG A 111 -11.86 21.02 -7.35
C ARG A 111 -12.22 22.32 -8.06
N THR A 112 -13.49 22.68 -8.08
CA THR A 112 -14.02 23.89 -8.74
C THR A 112 -14.33 25.00 -7.75
N SER A 113 -14.15 24.74 -6.46
CA SER A 113 -14.38 25.73 -5.40
C SER A 113 -13.18 26.64 -5.26
N ASP A 114 -13.45 27.88 -4.87
CA ASP A 114 -12.41 28.84 -4.51
C ASP A 114 -11.64 28.35 -3.26
N PRO A 115 -10.31 28.15 -3.34
CA PRO A 115 -9.51 27.69 -2.21
C PRO A 115 -9.67 28.52 -0.93
N GLU A 116 -9.95 29.82 -1.04
CA GLU A 116 -10.13 30.72 0.10
C GLU A 116 -11.44 30.48 0.86
N LYS A 117 -12.42 29.85 0.21
CA LYS A 117 -13.73 29.52 0.82
C LYS A 117 -13.76 28.13 1.42
N LEU A 118 -12.66 27.38 1.30
CA LEU A 118 -12.56 26.03 1.81
C LEU A 118 -12.36 26.06 3.33
N LYS A 119 -13.34 25.51 4.06
CA LYS A 119 -13.30 25.36 5.52
C LYS A 119 -12.50 24.12 5.93
N PHE A 120 -11.29 23.97 5.41
CA PHE A 120 -10.36 22.91 5.85
C PHE A 120 -9.41 23.46 6.90
N SER A 121 -9.14 22.66 7.91
CA SER A 121 -8.22 23.01 9.00
C SER A 121 -7.42 21.80 9.41
N LYS A 122 -6.28 22.05 10.08
CA LYS A 122 -5.44 20.97 10.62
C LYS A 122 -6.25 19.99 11.50
N SER A 123 -7.29 20.49 12.17
CA SER A 123 -8.16 19.69 13.04
C SER A 123 -8.99 18.64 12.33
N ASP A 124 -9.12 18.68 10.99
CA ASP A 124 -9.76 17.59 10.22
C ASP A 124 -9.05 16.23 10.46
N LEU A 125 -7.78 16.24 10.88
CA LEU A 125 -6.97 15.04 11.11
C LEU A 125 -6.80 14.67 12.60
N ASP A 126 -7.31 15.47 13.56
CA ASP A 126 -7.06 15.26 15.00
C ASP A 126 -7.64 13.93 15.51
N GLY A 127 -8.70 13.42 14.89
CA GLY A 127 -9.30 12.13 15.22
C GLY A 127 -8.68 10.93 14.49
N PHE A 128 -7.69 11.15 13.63
CA PHE A 128 -7.13 10.09 12.77
C PHE A 128 -5.84 9.52 13.35
N ASN A 129 -5.77 8.19 13.42
CA ASN A 129 -4.50 7.51 13.62
C ASN A 129 -3.67 7.50 12.31
N SER A 130 -2.40 7.07 12.40
CA SER A 130 -1.51 7.05 11.23
C SER A 130 -2.04 6.23 10.04
N ASN A 131 -2.76 5.13 10.30
CA ASN A 131 -3.33 4.30 9.24
C ASN A 131 -4.52 4.99 8.56
N GLN A 132 -5.33 5.75 9.31
CA GLN A 132 -6.43 6.53 8.75
C GLN A 132 -5.92 7.70 7.91
N ILE A 133 -4.83 8.36 8.30
CA ILE A 133 -4.18 9.38 7.48
C ILE A 133 -3.65 8.76 6.17
N VAL A 134 -3.01 7.59 6.24
CA VAL A 134 -2.57 6.85 5.05
C VAL A 134 -3.76 6.47 4.17
N ALA A 135 -4.86 5.95 4.74
CA ALA A 135 -6.07 5.59 4.01
C ALA A 135 -6.74 6.82 3.35
N PHE A 136 -6.72 7.96 4.03
CA PHE A 136 -7.19 9.24 3.49
C PHE A 136 -6.39 9.64 2.25
N LEU A 137 -5.05 9.68 2.35
CA LEU A 137 -4.18 10.05 1.23
C LEU A 137 -4.24 9.05 0.08
N GLU A 138 -4.33 7.76 0.38
CA GLU A 138 -4.50 6.70 -0.62
C GLU A 138 -5.85 6.81 -1.34
N ARG A 139 -6.92 7.11 -0.60
CA ARG A 139 -8.22 7.37 -1.22
C ARG A 139 -8.16 8.62 -2.10
N LEU A 140 -7.51 9.69 -1.65
CA LEU A 140 -7.34 10.90 -2.43
C LEU A 140 -6.55 10.65 -3.72
N GLN A 141 -5.50 9.81 -3.66
CA GLN A 141 -4.71 9.39 -4.82
C GLN A 141 -5.53 8.56 -5.83
N SER A 142 -6.61 7.89 -5.40
CA SER A 142 -7.47 7.12 -6.29
C SER A 142 -8.36 7.97 -7.20
N PHE A 143 -8.53 9.26 -6.88
CA PHE A 143 -9.23 10.22 -7.72
C PHE A 143 -8.30 10.84 -8.78
N GLN A 144 -8.84 11.70 -9.63
CA GLN A 144 -7.99 12.49 -10.55
C GLN A 144 -7.01 13.37 -9.77
N PRO A 145 -5.82 13.71 -10.30
CA PRO A 145 -4.93 14.64 -9.60
C PRO A 145 -5.62 15.96 -9.24
N LEU A 146 -5.41 16.47 -8.03
CA LEU A 146 -5.98 17.76 -7.61
C LEU A 146 -5.31 18.91 -8.39
N PRO A 147 -6.04 19.99 -8.75
CA PRO A 147 -5.45 21.17 -9.40
C PRO A 147 -4.37 21.83 -8.54
N SER A 148 -3.35 22.45 -9.14
CA SER A 148 -2.24 23.09 -8.41
C SER A 148 -2.68 24.07 -7.30
N PRO A 149 -3.68 24.96 -7.51
CA PRO A 149 -4.12 25.88 -6.45
C PRO A 149 -4.70 25.15 -5.24
N LEU A 150 -5.40 24.04 -5.48
CA LEU A 150 -5.99 23.22 -4.42
C LEU A 150 -4.92 22.39 -3.69
N LEU A 151 -3.90 21.92 -4.39
CA LEU A 151 -2.73 21.28 -3.77
C LEU A 151 -1.91 22.25 -2.92
N ALA A 152 -1.78 23.51 -3.36
CA ALA A 152 -1.15 24.56 -2.56
C ALA A 152 -1.93 24.81 -1.26
N ALA A 153 -3.25 24.91 -1.34
CA ALA A 153 -4.11 25.00 -0.15
C ALA A 153 -3.99 23.74 0.73
N PHE A 154 -3.97 22.54 0.14
CA PHE A 154 -3.76 21.28 0.85
C PHE A 154 -2.42 21.27 1.61
N LYS A 155 -1.33 21.70 0.97
CA LYS A 155 -0.02 21.85 1.61
C LYS A 155 -0.07 22.89 2.73
N ALA A 156 -0.74 24.02 2.53
CA ALA A 156 -0.88 25.05 3.56
C ALA A 156 -1.64 24.53 4.79
N THR A 157 -2.75 23.81 4.60
CA THR A 157 -3.54 23.22 5.69
C THR A 157 -2.81 22.08 6.40
N TYR A 158 -2.15 21.20 5.64
CA TYR A 158 -1.55 19.96 6.16
C TYR A 158 -0.03 19.88 5.97
N ASN A 159 0.68 20.99 6.13
CA ASN A 159 2.14 21.06 5.94
C ASN A 159 2.91 20.03 6.80
N HIS A 160 2.36 19.67 7.96
CA HIS A 160 2.92 18.64 8.84
C HIS A 160 3.05 17.26 8.17
N LEU A 161 2.27 16.95 7.13
CA LEU A 161 2.39 15.71 6.34
C LEU A 161 3.63 15.70 5.44
N ALA A 162 4.11 16.87 5.02
CA ALA A 162 5.30 17.02 4.18
C ALA A 162 6.61 16.88 4.98
N ILE A 163 6.56 17.17 6.29
CA ILE A 163 7.74 17.17 7.19
C ILE A 163 7.71 16.06 8.26
N THR A 164 6.69 15.20 8.24
CA THR A 164 6.55 14.13 9.24
C THR A 164 7.70 13.12 9.17
N SER A 165 8.08 12.59 10.33
CA SER A 165 9.02 11.47 10.45
C SER A 165 8.40 10.13 10.03
N ASN A 166 7.06 10.06 9.95
CA ASN A 166 6.35 8.87 9.49
C ASN A 166 6.49 8.72 7.96
N ALA A 167 7.37 7.79 7.55
CA ALA A 167 7.66 7.56 6.14
C ALA A 167 6.46 7.05 5.32
N GLU A 168 5.48 6.37 5.95
CA GLU A 168 4.27 5.90 5.25
C GLU A 168 3.38 7.08 4.86
N ILE A 169 3.17 8.02 5.79
CA ILE A 169 2.40 9.24 5.53
C ILE A 169 3.11 10.12 4.49
N ARG A 170 4.42 10.34 4.66
CA ARG A 170 5.19 11.21 3.76
C ARG A 170 5.31 10.64 2.35
N LEU A 171 5.40 9.31 2.20
CA LEU A 171 5.30 8.65 0.89
C LEU A 171 3.98 9.00 0.21
N ARG A 172 2.85 8.78 0.91
CA ARG A 172 1.52 9.03 0.34
C ARG A 172 1.30 10.51 0.02
N TYR A 173 1.83 11.42 0.84
CA TYR A 173 1.82 12.85 0.56
C TYR A 173 2.48 13.15 -0.78
N TYR A 174 3.72 12.69 -1.02
CA TYR A 174 4.41 12.93 -2.30
C TYR A 174 3.72 12.23 -3.48
N GLN A 175 3.07 11.09 -3.26
CA GLN A 175 2.29 10.42 -4.30
C GLN A 175 1.06 11.25 -4.73
N VAL A 176 0.43 11.97 -3.81
CA VAL A 176 -0.66 12.91 -4.11
C VAL A 176 -0.10 14.19 -4.75
N ALA A 177 0.96 14.76 -4.18
CA ALA A 177 1.57 16.01 -4.64
C ALA A 177 2.12 15.93 -6.07
N LEU A 178 2.70 14.79 -6.44
CA LEU A 178 3.35 14.56 -7.73
C LEU A 178 2.46 13.77 -8.71
N ALA A 179 1.16 13.61 -8.40
CA ALA A 179 0.24 12.82 -9.21
C ALA A 179 0.05 13.40 -10.63
N ASP A 180 0.01 14.73 -10.76
CA ASP A 180 0.00 15.43 -12.05
C ASP A 180 1.42 15.88 -12.42
N SER A 181 2.04 15.17 -13.36
CA SER A 181 3.41 15.44 -13.82
C SER A 181 3.59 16.80 -14.50
N LYS A 182 2.50 17.42 -14.98
CA LYS A 182 2.55 18.70 -15.71
C LYS A 182 2.30 19.90 -14.81
N SER A 183 1.72 19.67 -13.63
CA SER A 183 1.36 20.72 -12.69
C SER A 183 2.59 21.51 -12.22
N SER A 184 2.42 22.83 -12.06
CA SER A 184 3.44 23.69 -11.46
C SER A 184 3.79 23.24 -10.04
N PHE A 185 2.79 22.81 -9.27
CA PHE A 185 2.97 22.30 -7.91
C PHE A 185 3.88 21.08 -7.88
N ALA A 186 3.70 20.11 -8.79
CA ALA A 186 4.58 18.94 -8.83
C ALA A 186 6.03 19.30 -9.15
N LYS A 187 6.27 20.32 -9.98
CA LYS A 187 7.64 20.81 -10.29
C LYS A 187 8.32 21.42 -9.07
N GLU A 188 7.56 22.11 -8.22
CA GLU A 188 8.05 22.70 -6.96
C GLU A 188 8.30 21.63 -5.89
N GLU A 189 7.44 20.61 -5.79
CA GLU A 189 7.56 19.56 -4.77
C GLU A 189 8.50 18.42 -5.13
N ALA A 190 8.75 18.17 -6.42
CA ALA A 190 9.60 17.05 -6.86
C ALA A 190 11.02 17.10 -6.26
N PRO A 191 11.70 18.25 -6.20
CA PRO A 191 12.99 18.36 -5.52
C PRO A 191 12.95 17.93 -4.05
N GLU A 192 11.91 18.31 -3.32
CA GLU A 192 11.76 17.96 -1.90
C GLU A 192 11.52 16.46 -1.71
N ALA A 193 10.79 15.83 -2.63
CA ALA A 193 10.60 14.37 -2.63
C ALA A 193 11.92 13.61 -2.87
N VAL A 194 12.78 14.12 -3.77
CA VAL A 194 14.09 13.52 -4.06
C VAL A 194 15.04 13.71 -2.88
N LYS A 195 15.08 14.91 -2.29
CA LYS A 195 15.87 15.21 -1.09
C LYS A 195 15.46 14.31 0.07
N TRP A 196 14.15 14.10 0.27
CA TRP A 196 13.64 13.20 1.30
C TRP A 196 14.17 11.76 1.16
N VAL A 197 14.17 11.22 -0.06
CA VAL A 197 14.64 9.85 -0.30
C VAL A 197 16.15 9.73 -0.12
N THR A 198 16.89 10.75 -0.52
CA THR A 198 18.36 10.77 -0.51
C THR A 198 18.96 11.27 0.80
N GLY A 199 18.13 11.67 1.77
CA GLY A 199 18.57 12.21 3.05
C GLY A 199 19.08 13.66 2.97
N GLU A 200 18.93 14.32 1.83
CA GLU A 200 19.26 15.75 1.62
C GLU A 200 18.14 16.70 2.10
N ASP A 201 17.11 16.17 2.79
CA ASP A 201 16.00 16.94 3.37
C ASP A 201 16.30 17.55 4.76
N GLY A 202 17.58 17.60 5.14
CA GLY A 202 18.03 18.05 6.45
C GLY A 202 17.99 16.98 7.54
N THR A 203 17.37 15.81 7.31
CA THR A 203 17.40 14.70 8.28
C THR A 203 18.66 13.87 8.20
N GLY A 204 19.34 13.86 7.05
CA GLY A 204 20.49 12.97 6.80
C GLY A 204 20.10 11.49 6.66
N VAL A 205 18.81 11.15 6.75
CA VAL A 205 18.34 9.75 6.78
C VAL A 205 17.86 9.31 5.40
N ILE A 206 18.68 8.51 4.73
CA ILE A 206 18.38 7.89 3.44
C ILE A 206 17.23 6.89 3.56
N LYS A 207 16.27 6.94 2.63
CA LYS A 207 15.16 5.99 2.57
C LYS A 207 15.50 4.78 1.70
N GLY A 208 16.34 3.90 2.22
CA GLY A 208 16.82 2.72 1.48
C GLY A 208 15.76 1.63 1.17
N ARG A 209 14.64 1.62 1.90
CA ARG A 209 13.56 0.63 1.66
C ARG A 209 12.92 0.89 0.30
N MET A 210 12.94 -0.12 -0.58
CA MET A 210 12.42 -0.02 -1.95
C MET A 210 10.96 0.45 -2.05
N LYS A 211 10.16 0.23 -1.00
CA LYS A 211 8.79 0.76 -0.88
C LYS A 211 8.74 2.30 -0.93
N PHE A 212 9.78 2.99 -0.45
CA PHE A 212 9.86 4.44 -0.41
C PHE A 212 10.67 4.99 -1.58
N CYS A 213 11.93 4.55 -1.76
CA CYS A 213 12.80 5.15 -2.76
C CYS A 213 12.33 4.95 -4.20
N ARG A 214 11.89 3.73 -4.56
CA ARG A 214 11.52 3.44 -5.96
C ARG A 214 10.29 4.23 -6.41
N PRO A 215 9.15 4.22 -5.70
CA PRO A 215 7.98 4.96 -6.15
C PRO A 215 8.23 6.47 -6.18
N THR A 216 8.94 7.01 -5.18
CA THR A 216 9.20 8.45 -5.09
C THR A 216 10.15 8.94 -6.19
N LEU A 217 11.25 8.24 -6.45
CA LEU A 217 12.16 8.62 -7.55
C LEU A 217 11.48 8.45 -8.92
N ARG A 218 10.65 7.40 -9.09
CA ARG A 218 9.90 7.18 -10.33
C ARG A 218 8.88 8.29 -10.58
N ILE A 219 8.11 8.70 -9.57
CA ILE A 219 7.10 9.74 -9.75
C ILE A 219 7.76 11.11 -9.95
N ALA A 220 8.82 11.44 -9.21
CA ALA A 220 9.59 12.66 -9.40
C ALA A 220 10.25 12.72 -10.79
N HIS A 221 10.79 11.60 -11.29
CA HIS A 221 11.39 11.53 -12.63
C HIS A 221 10.36 11.79 -13.75
N LYS A 222 9.10 11.44 -13.53
CA LYS A 222 8.02 11.65 -14.51
C LYS A 222 7.55 13.10 -14.57
N VAL A 223 7.86 13.93 -13.57
CA VAL A 223 7.49 15.35 -13.58
C VAL A 223 8.22 16.09 -14.69
N ASP A 224 7.49 16.91 -15.45
CA ASP A 224 8.01 17.62 -16.62
C ASP A 224 9.18 18.53 -16.22
N GLY A 225 10.36 18.28 -16.81
CA GLY A 225 11.58 19.05 -16.55
C GLY A 225 12.43 18.55 -15.37
N MET A 226 11.99 17.51 -14.63
CA MET A 226 12.71 16.99 -13.45
C MET A 226 13.57 15.76 -13.73
N SER A 227 13.51 15.17 -14.94
CA SER A 227 14.24 13.94 -15.28
C SER A 227 15.75 14.05 -15.03
N ASP A 228 16.38 15.12 -15.54
CA ASP A 228 17.83 15.32 -15.42
C ASP A 228 18.24 15.58 -13.98
N PHE A 229 17.47 16.40 -13.24
CA PHE A 229 17.69 16.64 -11.82
C PHE A 229 17.65 15.35 -11.00
N VAL A 230 16.63 14.51 -11.23
CA VAL A 230 16.51 13.22 -10.52
C VAL A 230 17.69 12.31 -10.83
N LYS A 231 18.12 12.24 -12.10
CA LYS A 231 19.27 11.43 -12.51
C LYS A 231 20.59 11.94 -11.94
N GLU A 232 20.78 13.26 -11.87
CA GLU A 232 21.96 13.88 -11.28
C GLU A 232 22.07 13.54 -9.79
N VAL A 233 21.01 13.82 -9.02
CA VAL A 233 20.98 13.55 -7.57
C VAL A 233 21.14 12.05 -7.30
N TRP A 234 20.44 11.21 -8.09
CA TRP A 234 20.58 9.76 -8.01
C TRP A 234 22.01 9.31 -8.32
N GLY A 235 22.66 9.86 -9.35
CA GLY A 235 24.05 9.56 -9.70
C GLY A 235 25.02 9.82 -8.54
N ARG A 236 24.85 10.95 -7.84
CA ARG A 236 25.66 11.29 -6.65
C ARG A 236 25.42 10.34 -5.48
N LYS A 237 24.17 9.94 -5.25
CA LYS A 237 23.74 9.27 -4.00
C LYS A 237 23.52 7.76 -4.11
N ARG A 238 23.44 7.20 -5.32
CA ARG A 238 23.16 5.76 -5.55
C ARG A 238 24.15 4.81 -4.86
N GLY A 239 25.38 5.28 -4.60
CA GLY A 239 26.42 4.58 -3.83
C GLY A 239 25.96 4.16 -2.44
N GLU A 240 25.07 4.96 -1.82
CA GLU A 240 24.60 4.79 -0.44
C GLU A 240 23.40 3.84 -0.34
N PHE A 241 22.80 3.44 -1.47
CA PHE A 241 21.67 2.50 -1.53
C PHE A 241 22.14 1.05 -1.73
N HIS A 242 21.36 0.11 -1.21
CA HIS A 242 21.58 -1.33 -1.39
C HIS A 242 21.66 -1.71 -2.89
N PRO A 243 22.57 -2.62 -3.32
CA PRO A 243 22.77 -2.94 -4.74
C PRO A 243 21.50 -3.35 -5.51
N ILE A 244 20.59 -4.08 -4.86
CA ILE A 244 19.30 -4.47 -5.47
C ILE A 244 18.41 -3.25 -5.71
N ALA A 245 18.30 -2.36 -4.71
CA ALA A 245 17.52 -1.14 -4.85
C ALA A 245 18.12 -0.27 -5.95
N ARG A 246 19.46 -0.17 -6.01
CA ARG A 246 20.18 0.57 -7.04
C ARG A 246 19.79 0.13 -8.44
N ARG A 247 19.94 -1.17 -8.71
CA ARG A 247 19.69 -1.77 -10.03
C ARG A 247 18.25 -1.60 -10.50
N LEU A 248 17.29 -1.63 -9.57
CA LEU A 248 15.88 -1.43 -9.87
C LEU A 248 15.53 0.04 -10.10
N VAL A 249 16.09 0.96 -9.31
CA VAL A 249 15.91 2.40 -9.54
C VAL A 249 16.55 2.83 -10.86
N ASP A 250 17.76 2.34 -11.17
CA ASP A 250 18.43 2.61 -12.45
C ASP A 250 17.52 2.26 -13.63
N LYS A 251 16.88 1.08 -13.58
CA LYS A 251 15.89 0.66 -14.58
C LYS A 251 14.63 1.54 -14.58
N ASP A 252 14.14 1.93 -13.41
CA ASP A 252 12.91 2.71 -13.27
C ASP A 252 13.02 4.13 -13.85
N ILE A 253 14.22 4.74 -13.79
CA ILE A 253 14.46 6.11 -14.29
C ILE A 253 15.31 6.15 -15.57
N GLY A 254 15.64 4.99 -16.15
CA GLY A 254 16.49 4.91 -17.34
C GLY A 254 17.89 5.49 -17.13
N TYR A 255 18.48 5.26 -15.96
CA TYR A 255 19.85 5.66 -15.65
C TYR A 255 20.81 4.59 -16.18
N ASN A 256 21.54 4.93 -17.25
CA ASN A 256 22.64 4.11 -17.75
C ASN A 256 23.91 4.61 -17.07
N ALA A 257 24.52 3.74 -16.26
CA ALA A 257 25.77 3.99 -15.57
C ALA A 257 26.96 3.91 -16.52
#